data_AF-B9F5H8-F1
#
_entry.id   AF-B9F5H8-F1
#
_cell.length_a   1.000
_cell.length_b   1.000
_cell.length_c   1.000
_cell.angle_alpha   90.00
_cell.angle_beta   90.00
_cell.angle_gamma   90.00
#
_symmetry.space_group_name_H-M   'P 1'
#
loop_
_entity.id
_entity.type
_entity.pdbx_description
1 polymer ?
#
loop_
_entity_poly.entity_id
_entity_poly.type
_entity_poly.pdbx_seq_one_letter_code
_entity_poly.pdbx_strand_id
1 'polypeptide(L)'
;MAWGGLFLSFSRPSQDQQKSCLSAAGGFNYDAPLHGASRPKSVAKLTAGDTEASDKALVERGFFVNRSRVLVGSGTTTFNHAKSALLSWKHLALGWANVEPDTPVKAGTRFCICYKELIPWVMLPLQIAYVTDGNGGNSSGHGKGCVFAYGSGTLQGHLLAGEERFSVQLDEDDQVWYEVMSFSKPAHILSSLCYPYVQLRQKHFAHQSGQALLRHVASRSRDTR
;
A
#
# COMPACT_ATOMS: atom_id res chain seq x y z
N MET A 1 20.11 -14.70 8.37
CA MET A 1 21.10 -13.83 9.04
C MET A 1 20.81 -12.40 8.62
N ALA A 2 20.89 -11.43 9.54
CA ALA A 2 20.76 -10.02 9.19
C ALA A 2 22.14 -9.49 8.72
N TRP A 3 22.26 -9.11 7.46
CA TRP A 3 23.46 -8.46 6.92
C TRP A 3 23.08 -7.03 6.55
N GLY A 4 23.74 -6.03 7.14
CA GLY A 4 23.50 -4.61 6.82
C GLY A 4 22.07 -4.11 7.12
N GLY A 5 21.36 -4.72 8.06
CA GLY A 5 19.97 -4.37 8.38
C GLY A 5 18.91 -5.06 7.51
N LEU A 6 19.33 -5.88 6.53
CA LEU A 6 18.44 -6.67 5.69
C LEU A 6 18.33 -8.10 6.22
N PHE A 7 17.10 -8.60 6.36
CA PHE A 7 16.84 -9.99 6.72
C PHE A 7 16.62 -10.86 5.48
N LEU A 8 17.44 -11.91 5.35
CA LEU A 8 17.29 -12.96 4.34
C LEU A 8 17.14 -14.34 5.02
N SER A 9 16.17 -15.13 4.55
CA SER A 9 15.91 -16.50 5.03
C SER A 9 15.53 -17.44 3.88
N PHE A 10 15.90 -18.72 3.96
CA PHE A 10 15.47 -19.75 3.00
C PHE A 10 14.06 -20.29 3.30
N SER A 11 13.55 -20.08 4.51
CA SER A 11 12.20 -20.42 4.92
C SER A 11 11.38 -19.16 5.19
N ARG A 12 10.05 -19.30 5.18
CA ARG A 12 9.13 -18.20 5.51
C ARG A 12 9.48 -17.67 6.91
N PRO A 13 9.65 -16.34 7.08
CA PRO A 13 10.02 -15.79 8.36
C PRO A 13 8.99 -16.08 9.45
N SER A 14 9.45 -16.49 10.64
CA SER A 14 8.58 -16.71 11.80
C SER A 14 8.09 -15.38 12.39
N GLN A 15 7.03 -15.42 13.20
CA GLN A 15 6.55 -14.23 13.91
C GLN A 15 7.63 -13.60 14.81
N ASP A 16 8.48 -14.42 15.45
CA ASP A 16 9.55 -13.91 16.30
C ASP A 16 10.65 -13.22 15.50
N GLN A 17 10.95 -13.72 14.29
CA GLN A 17 11.85 -13.04 13.36
C GLN A 17 11.26 -11.70 12.90
N GLN A 18 9.96 -11.66 12.59
CA GLN A 18 9.28 -10.42 12.24
C GLN A 18 9.32 -9.39 13.39
N LYS A 19 9.05 -9.82 14.62
CA LYS A 19 9.15 -8.97 15.82
C LYS A 19 10.57 -8.45 16.03
N SER A 20 11.58 -9.31 15.88
CA SER A 20 12.99 -8.92 15.98
C SER A 20 13.36 -7.87 14.93
N CYS A 21 12.92 -8.05 13.67
CA CYS A 21 13.10 -7.07 12.60
C CYS A 21 12.49 -5.71 12.95
N LEU A 22 11.27 -5.69 13.49
CA LEU A 22 10.59 -4.44 13.87
C LEU A 22 11.22 -3.75 15.07
N SER A 23 11.71 -4.51 16.05
CA SER A 23 12.43 -3.96 17.20
C SER A 23 13.78 -3.35 16.80
N ALA A 24 14.44 -3.91 15.78
CA ALA A 24 15.69 -3.37 15.24
C ALA A 24 15.47 -2.18 14.27
N ALA A 25 14.27 -2.06 13.69
CA ALA A 25 13.96 -0.98 12.77
C ALA A 25 13.89 0.38 13.52
N GLY A 26 14.50 1.41 12.93
CA GLY A 26 14.34 2.81 13.37
C GLY A 26 13.02 3.44 12.90
N GLY A 27 12.93 4.76 12.93
CA GLY A 27 11.80 5.51 12.34
C GLY A 27 11.69 5.42 10.81
N PHE A 28 10.98 6.37 10.22
CA PHE A 28 10.91 6.47 8.76
C PHE A 28 12.29 6.79 8.16
N ASN A 29 12.63 6.14 7.04
CA ASN A 29 13.92 6.32 6.35
C ASN A 29 13.85 7.25 5.13
N TYR A 30 12.82 8.10 5.07
CA TYR A 30 12.61 9.12 4.04
C TYR A 30 12.19 10.44 4.68
N ASP A 31 12.34 11.53 3.92
CA ASP A 31 12.27 12.91 4.41
C ASP A 31 10.96 13.18 5.19
N ALA A 32 11.08 13.74 6.41
CA ALA A 32 9.93 14.02 7.28
C ALA A 32 8.79 14.81 6.63
N PRO A 33 9.05 15.83 5.76
CA PRO A 33 7.97 16.53 5.06
C PRO A 33 7.17 15.68 4.07
N LEU A 34 7.65 14.47 3.73
CA LEU A 34 6.95 13.53 2.85
C LEU A 34 6.09 12.51 3.59
N HIS A 35 6.10 12.49 4.93
CA HIS A 35 5.29 11.55 5.70
C HIS A 35 3.79 11.84 5.46
N GLY A 36 3.08 10.90 4.86
CA GLY A 36 1.71 11.09 4.41
C GLY A 36 1.54 11.85 3.09
N ALA A 37 2.60 12.07 2.32
CA ALA A 37 2.50 12.73 1.01
C ALA A 37 1.67 11.93 0.00
N SER A 38 1.48 10.62 0.21
CA SER A 38 0.61 9.80 -0.63
C SER A 38 -0.87 9.91 -0.28
N ARG A 39 -1.26 10.64 0.78
CA ARG A 39 -2.66 10.83 1.21
C ARG A 39 -3.56 11.19 0.03
N PRO A 40 -4.72 10.51 -0.13
CA PRO A 40 -5.66 10.91 -1.17
C PRO A 40 -6.15 12.31 -0.84
N LYS A 41 -5.99 13.23 -1.79
CA LYS A 41 -6.59 14.55 -1.70
C LYS A 41 -8.09 14.39 -2.02
N SER A 42 -8.97 15.18 -1.40
CA SER A 42 -10.43 15.03 -1.52
C SER A 42 -10.91 15.04 -2.97
N VAL A 43 -11.81 14.11 -3.34
CA VAL A 43 -12.37 13.96 -4.69
C VAL A 43 -13.04 15.26 -5.17
N ALA A 44 -13.69 16.00 -4.26
CA ALA A 44 -14.36 17.26 -4.56
C ALA A 44 -13.40 18.43 -4.94
N LYS A 45 -12.08 18.25 -4.82
CA LYS A 45 -11.09 19.33 -4.99
C LYS A 45 -9.94 19.01 -5.92
N LEU A 46 -9.91 17.86 -6.58
CA LEU A 46 -8.74 17.45 -7.37
C LEU A 46 -8.99 17.37 -8.86
N THR A 47 -8.19 18.13 -9.60
CA THR A 47 -8.05 17.97 -11.04
C THR A 47 -6.91 17.00 -11.36
N ALA A 48 -6.90 16.44 -12.58
CA ALA A 48 -5.79 15.62 -13.06
C ALA A 48 -4.44 16.36 -12.95
N GLY A 49 -4.44 17.68 -13.19
CA GLY A 49 -3.24 18.53 -13.11
C GLY A 49 -2.62 18.63 -11.71
N ASP A 50 -3.43 18.61 -10.64
CA ASP A 50 -2.92 18.65 -9.26
C ASP A 50 -2.20 17.37 -8.84
N THR A 51 -2.55 16.25 -9.49
CA THR A 51 -1.92 14.95 -9.30
C THR A 51 -0.60 14.88 -10.04
N GLU A 52 -0.58 15.34 -11.30
CA GLU A 52 0.64 15.41 -12.11
C GLU A 52 1.68 16.33 -11.50
N ALA A 53 1.28 17.47 -10.94
CA ALA A 53 2.18 18.39 -10.26
C ALA A 53 2.82 17.76 -9.00
N SER A 54 2.05 17.03 -8.18
CA SER A 54 2.62 16.34 -7.02
C SER A 54 3.55 15.19 -7.41
N ASP A 55 3.19 14.43 -8.44
CA ASP A 55 4.01 13.32 -8.91
C ASP A 55 5.32 13.85 -9.53
N LYS A 56 5.25 14.97 -10.29
CA LYS A 56 6.42 15.66 -10.82
C LYS A 56 7.37 16.15 -9.71
N ALA A 57 6.84 16.75 -8.64
CA ALA A 57 7.65 17.20 -7.51
C ALA A 57 8.37 16.04 -6.78
N LEU A 58 7.76 14.85 -6.73
CA LEU A 58 8.41 13.64 -6.21
C LEU A 58 9.51 13.14 -7.15
N VAL A 59 9.27 13.15 -8.47
CA VAL A 59 10.24 12.75 -9.49
C VAL A 59 11.46 13.67 -9.50
N GLU A 60 11.27 14.98 -9.39
CA GLU A 60 12.36 15.97 -9.28
C GLU A 60 13.24 15.76 -8.04
N ARG A 61 12.69 15.13 -7.00
CA ARG A 61 13.42 14.71 -5.79
C ARG A 61 14.05 13.32 -5.90
N GLY A 62 14.03 12.72 -7.09
CA GLY A 62 14.63 11.42 -7.39
C GLY A 62 13.80 10.21 -6.96
N PHE A 63 12.52 10.38 -6.65
CA PHE A 63 11.63 9.26 -6.38
C PHE A 63 11.06 8.69 -7.66
N PHE A 64 10.98 7.36 -7.73
CA PHE A 64 10.14 6.68 -8.70
C PHE A 64 8.70 6.69 -8.18
N VAL A 65 7.78 7.20 -8.99
CA VAL A 65 6.34 7.21 -8.70
C VAL A 65 5.66 6.10 -9.48
N ASN A 66 4.86 5.29 -8.79
CA ASN A 66 4.05 4.22 -9.36
C ASN A 66 2.58 4.44 -9.01
N ARG A 67 1.69 4.26 -9.97
CA ARG A 67 0.25 4.39 -9.79
C ARG A 67 -0.47 3.33 -10.60
N SER A 68 -1.36 2.60 -9.95
CA SER A 68 -2.21 1.59 -10.57
C SER A 68 -3.61 1.76 -10.04
N ARG A 69 -4.58 1.98 -10.93
CA ARG A 69 -5.98 2.17 -10.59
C ARG A 69 -6.83 1.17 -11.35
N VAL A 70 -7.82 0.58 -10.69
CA VAL A 70 -8.73 -0.41 -11.29
C VAL A 70 -10.16 -0.20 -10.79
N LEU A 71 -11.11 -0.32 -11.71
CA LEU A 71 -12.54 -0.29 -11.40
C LEU A 71 -12.93 -1.63 -10.77
N VAL A 72 -13.42 -1.59 -9.54
CA VAL A 72 -13.75 -2.79 -8.73
C VAL A 72 -15.22 -3.19 -8.88
N GLY A 73 -16.09 -2.22 -9.13
CA GLY A 73 -17.54 -2.41 -9.28
C GLY A 73 -18.27 -1.11 -9.01
N SER A 74 -19.52 -1.18 -8.55
CA SER A 74 -20.34 -0.01 -8.24
C SER A 74 -21.07 -0.14 -6.90
N GLY A 75 -21.43 0.99 -6.31
CA GLY A 75 -22.27 1.04 -5.11
C GLY A 75 -21.55 0.90 -3.77
N THR A 76 -22.23 1.37 -2.73
CA THR A 76 -21.78 1.32 -1.33
C THR A 76 -21.46 -0.10 -0.85
N THR A 77 -22.19 -1.12 -1.31
CA THR A 77 -21.91 -2.52 -0.95
C THR A 77 -20.53 -2.97 -1.44
N THR A 78 -20.21 -2.68 -2.70
CA THR A 78 -18.88 -2.95 -3.29
C THR A 78 -17.80 -2.17 -2.55
N PHE A 79 -18.05 -0.90 -2.22
CA PHE A 79 -17.14 -0.08 -1.42
C PHE A 79 -16.84 -0.72 -0.06
N ASN A 80 -17.87 -1.16 0.67
CA ASN A 80 -17.71 -1.80 1.97
C ASN A 80 -16.95 -3.13 1.88
N HIS A 81 -17.22 -3.95 0.86
CA HIS A 81 -16.46 -5.18 0.60
C HIS A 81 -14.98 -4.88 0.31
N ALA A 82 -14.71 -3.89 -0.53
CA ALA A 82 -13.35 -3.47 -0.86
C ALA A 82 -12.61 -2.87 0.35
N LYS A 83 -13.28 -2.03 1.15
CA LYS A 83 -12.76 -1.51 2.43
C LYS A 83 -12.41 -2.65 3.40
N SER A 84 -13.32 -3.60 3.59
CA SER A 84 -13.08 -4.79 4.43
C SER A 84 -11.89 -5.62 3.93
N ALA A 85 -11.70 -5.71 2.61
CA ALA A 85 -10.57 -6.41 2.01
C ALA A 85 -9.22 -5.71 2.26
N LEU A 86 -9.21 -4.37 2.34
CA LEU A 86 -8.04 -3.61 2.77
C LEU A 86 -7.74 -3.80 4.26
N LEU A 87 -8.76 -3.71 5.12
CA LEU A 87 -8.63 -3.91 6.57
C LEU A 87 -8.14 -5.32 6.94
N SER A 88 -8.39 -6.32 6.09
CA SER A 88 -8.00 -7.72 6.28
C SER A 88 -6.86 -8.18 5.35
N TRP A 89 -6.11 -7.22 4.78
CA TRP A 89 -4.89 -7.47 3.98
C TRP A 89 -5.08 -8.37 2.75
N LYS A 90 -6.30 -8.51 2.21
CA LYS A 90 -6.58 -9.43 1.07
C LYS A 90 -5.90 -9.00 -0.23
N HIS A 91 -5.75 -7.71 -0.45
CA HIS A 91 -4.99 -7.14 -1.58
C HIS A 91 -3.49 -7.44 -1.51
N LEU A 92 -2.99 -7.85 -0.33
CA LEU A 92 -1.61 -8.24 -0.08
C LEU A 92 -1.45 -9.75 0.11
N ALA A 93 -2.50 -10.56 -0.08
CA ALA A 93 -2.47 -12.01 0.08
C ALA A 93 -2.13 -12.72 -1.25
N LEU A 94 -0.94 -12.44 -1.80
CA LEU A 94 -0.54 -12.86 -3.16
C LEU A 94 0.20 -14.21 -3.20
N GLY A 95 0.37 -14.87 -2.05
CA GLY A 95 1.11 -16.14 -1.91
C GLY A 95 2.64 -15.97 -1.90
N TRP A 96 3.15 -14.95 -2.59
CA TRP A 96 4.56 -14.53 -2.52
C TRP A 96 4.78 -13.26 -1.70
N ALA A 97 3.72 -12.54 -1.34
CA ALA A 97 3.74 -11.44 -0.38
C ALA A 97 2.61 -11.64 0.60
N ASN A 98 2.87 -11.37 1.88
CA ASN A 98 1.88 -11.47 2.96
C ASN A 98 2.23 -10.51 4.10
N VAL A 99 1.19 -10.08 4.80
CA VAL A 99 1.24 -9.43 6.12
C VAL A 99 0.57 -10.36 7.13
N GLU A 100 0.98 -10.28 8.40
CA GLU A 100 0.36 -11.06 9.46
C GLU A 100 -1.15 -10.67 9.56
N PRO A 101 -2.09 -11.64 9.49
CA PRO A 101 -3.52 -11.34 9.35
C PRO A 101 -4.11 -10.44 10.45
N ASP A 102 -3.56 -10.55 11.67
CA ASP A 102 -4.04 -9.81 12.84
C ASP A 102 -3.43 -8.40 12.96
N THR A 103 -2.63 -7.96 11.98
CA THR A 103 -2.02 -6.63 11.98
C THR A 103 -3.11 -5.55 11.83
N PRO A 104 -3.30 -4.66 12.81
CA PRO A 104 -4.35 -3.65 12.73
C PRO A 104 -3.98 -2.53 11.75
N VAL A 105 -4.88 -2.20 10.83
CA VAL A 105 -4.74 -1.03 9.95
C VAL A 105 -5.06 0.25 10.74
N LYS A 106 -4.07 0.73 11.50
CA LYS A 106 -4.14 1.94 12.33
C LYS A 106 -2.85 2.74 12.20
N ALA A 107 -2.94 4.07 12.21
CA ALA A 107 -1.76 4.94 12.19
C ALA A 107 -0.82 4.62 13.37
N GLY A 108 0.48 4.53 13.09
CA GLY A 108 1.51 4.12 14.03
C GLY A 108 1.73 2.61 14.14
N THR A 109 0.86 1.76 13.58
CA THR A 109 1.09 0.31 13.56
C THR A 109 2.34 0.01 12.72
N ARG A 110 3.30 -0.69 13.32
CA ARG A 110 4.50 -1.20 12.65
C ARG A 110 4.27 -2.67 12.26
N PHE A 111 4.69 -3.04 11.05
CA PHE A 111 4.52 -4.39 10.53
C PHE A 111 5.63 -4.73 9.54
N CYS A 112 5.81 -6.02 9.28
CA CYS A 112 6.70 -6.51 8.23
C CYS A 112 5.88 -7.02 7.07
N ILE A 113 6.23 -6.62 5.85
CA ILE A 113 5.85 -7.39 4.67
C ILE A 113 6.89 -8.49 4.48
N CYS A 114 6.43 -9.73 4.40
CA CYS A 114 7.25 -10.89 4.08
C CYS A 114 7.06 -11.19 2.60
N TYR A 115 8.15 -11.15 1.86
CA TYR A 115 8.15 -11.29 0.42
C TYR A 115 9.09 -12.42 0.00
N LYS A 116 8.60 -13.38 -0.78
CA LYS A 116 9.40 -14.46 -1.36
C LYS A 116 9.92 -14.01 -2.72
N GLU A 117 11.22 -13.75 -2.81
CA GLU A 117 11.90 -13.67 -4.09
C GLU A 117 12.24 -15.08 -4.60
N LEU A 118 12.82 -15.21 -5.79
CA LEU A 118 13.18 -16.49 -6.41
C LEU A 118 13.85 -17.50 -5.45
N ILE A 119 14.73 -17.05 -4.54
CA ILE A 119 15.45 -17.94 -3.62
C ILE A 119 15.24 -17.54 -2.14
N PRO A 120 15.55 -16.32 -1.67
CA PRO A 120 15.32 -15.95 -0.27
C PRO A 120 13.95 -15.28 -0.04
N TRP A 121 13.42 -15.52 1.16
CA TRP A 121 12.47 -14.63 1.80
C TRP A 121 13.15 -13.36 2.30
N VAL A 122 12.53 -12.23 2.01
CA VAL A 122 12.92 -10.90 2.46
C VAL A 122 11.86 -10.38 3.41
N MET A 123 12.29 -9.81 4.54
CA MET A 123 11.41 -9.02 5.40
C MET A 123 11.73 -7.54 5.26
N LEU A 124 10.69 -6.75 5.09
CA LEU A 124 10.82 -5.31 4.95
C LEU A 124 9.94 -4.62 6.01
N PRO A 125 10.52 -3.82 6.92
CA PRO A 125 9.77 -3.17 7.99
C PRO A 125 9.08 -1.90 7.49
N LEU A 126 7.79 -1.76 7.79
CA LEU A 126 6.96 -0.60 7.48
C LEU A 126 6.22 -0.11 8.71
N GLN A 127 5.72 1.12 8.61
CA GLN A 127 4.77 1.67 9.57
C GLN A 127 3.64 2.37 8.83
N ILE A 128 2.40 2.17 9.30
CA ILE A 128 1.25 2.90 8.79
C ILE A 128 1.39 4.37 9.20
N ALA A 129 1.68 5.23 8.23
CA ALA A 129 1.86 6.66 8.44
C ALA A 129 0.53 7.36 8.70
N TYR A 130 -0.53 6.89 8.05
CA TYR A 130 -1.88 7.44 8.24
C TYR A 130 -2.97 6.45 7.83
N VAL A 131 -4.17 6.74 8.32
CA VAL A 131 -5.43 6.16 7.84
C VAL A 131 -6.38 7.33 7.56
N THR A 132 -7.11 7.23 6.45
CA THR A 132 -8.18 8.14 6.04
C THR A 132 -9.44 7.31 5.90
N ASP A 133 -10.47 7.66 6.66
CA ASP A 133 -11.79 7.07 6.58
C ASP A 133 -12.80 8.21 6.55
N GLY A 134 -13.22 8.59 5.35
CA GLY A 134 -14.08 9.73 5.11
C GLY A 134 -15.36 9.29 4.42
N ASN A 135 -16.50 9.60 5.02
CA ASN A 135 -17.76 9.61 4.29
C ASN A 135 -17.86 10.96 3.57
N GLY A 136 -18.16 10.94 2.27
CA GLY A 136 -18.50 12.13 1.52
C GLY A 136 -19.66 12.83 2.21
N GLY A 137 -19.40 13.97 2.85
CA GLY A 137 -20.41 14.76 3.52
C GLY A 137 -21.37 15.33 2.49
N ASN A 138 -22.51 14.68 2.30
CA ASN A 138 -23.77 15.37 2.04
C ASN A 138 -24.96 14.46 2.38
N SER A 139 -25.90 15.05 3.11
CA SER A 139 -27.08 14.48 3.76
C SER A 139 -28.16 13.98 2.79
N SER A 140 -27.80 13.39 1.65
CA SER A 140 -28.73 12.84 0.65
C SER A 140 -28.59 11.31 0.52
N GLY A 141 -28.60 10.59 1.64
CA GLY A 141 -28.96 9.17 1.75
C GLY A 141 -28.18 8.09 0.96
N HIS A 142 -27.24 8.42 0.08
CA HIS A 142 -26.72 7.47 -0.93
C HIS A 142 -25.20 7.27 -0.92
N GLY A 143 -24.48 7.62 0.15
CA GLY A 143 -23.06 7.20 0.33
C GLY A 143 -22.04 7.65 -0.74
N LYS A 144 -22.38 8.62 -1.60
CA LYS A 144 -21.50 9.09 -2.68
C LYS A 144 -20.31 9.87 -2.11
N GLY A 145 -19.12 9.68 -2.70
CA GLY A 145 -17.89 10.38 -2.30
C GLY A 145 -17.16 9.77 -1.10
N CYS A 146 -17.41 8.50 -0.77
CA CYS A 146 -16.71 7.80 0.31
C CYS A 146 -15.28 7.43 -0.08
N VAL A 147 -14.36 7.56 0.86
CA VAL A 147 -12.95 7.17 0.70
C VAL A 147 -12.45 6.44 1.93
N PHE A 148 -11.80 5.32 1.68
CA PHE A 148 -10.94 4.67 2.66
C PHE A 148 -9.53 4.54 2.10
N ALA A 149 -8.53 4.96 2.85
CA ALA A 149 -7.13 4.81 2.46
C ALA A 149 -6.22 4.65 3.67
N TYR A 150 -5.09 4.00 3.47
CA TYR A 150 -3.97 4.09 4.40
C TYR A 150 -2.66 4.13 3.62
N GLY A 151 -1.67 4.82 4.17
CA GLY A 151 -0.32 4.88 3.63
C GLY A 151 0.65 4.21 4.58
N SER A 152 1.57 3.41 4.04
CA SER A 152 2.62 2.73 4.79
C SER A 152 3.97 3.29 4.35
N GLY A 153 4.69 3.90 5.28
CA GLY A 153 6.04 4.40 5.06
C GLY A 153 7.08 3.34 5.39
N THR A 154 8.18 3.35 4.65
CA THR A 154 9.32 2.46 4.89
C THR A 154 10.12 2.90 6.11
N LEU A 155 10.59 1.92 6.90
CA LEU A 155 11.42 2.15 8.09
C LEU A 155 12.91 1.90 7.82
N GLN A 156 13.81 2.33 8.71
CA GLN A 156 15.21 1.86 8.64
C GLN A 156 15.27 0.32 8.69
N GLY A 157 16.10 -0.26 7.82
CA GLY A 157 16.12 -1.72 7.54
C GLY A 157 15.35 -2.11 6.28
N HIS A 158 14.53 -1.21 5.72
CA HIS A 158 13.90 -1.43 4.42
C HIS A 158 14.88 -1.18 3.27
N LEU A 159 14.77 -1.96 2.18
CA LEU A 159 15.54 -1.77 0.96
C LEU A 159 15.25 -0.46 0.21
N LEU A 160 14.16 0.22 0.54
CA LEU A 160 13.64 1.38 -0.17
C LEU A 160 13.30 2.46 0.86
N ALA A 161 13.32 3.70 0.40
CA ALA A 161 12.87 4.87 1.15
C ALA A 161 11.68 5.49 0.42
N GLY A 162 10.52 5.54 1.06
CA GLY A 162 9.28 6.01 0.45
C GLY A 162 8.00 5.63 1.20
N GLU A 163 6.87 5.81 0.52
CA GLU A 163 5.54 5.51 1.04
C GLU A 163 4.69 4.83 -0.02
N GLU A 164 3.85 3.89 0.39
CA GLU A 164 2.87 3.19 -0.44
C GLU A 164 1.46 3.32 0.17
N ARG A 165 0.53 3.84 -0.62
CA ARG A 165 -0.89 3.97 -0.32
C ARG A 165 -1.69 2.90 -1.01
N PHE A 166 -2.65 2.38 -0.27
CA PHE A 166 -3.79 1.63 -0.79
C PHE A 166 -5.07 2.41 -0.49
N SER A 167 -5.95 2.59 -1.48
CA SER A 167 -7.23 3.27 -1.27
C SER A 167 -8.36 2.68 -2.07
N VAL A 168 -9.56 2.77 -1.50
CA VAL A 168 -10.83 2.53 -2.18
C VAL A 168 -11.64 3.83 -2.14
N GLN A 169 -12.20 4.21 -3.28
CA GLN A 169 -13.01 5.41 -3.44
C GLN A 169 -14.32 5.06 -4.15
N LEU A 170 -15.44 5.55 -3.64
CA LEU A 170 -16.73 5.55 -4.32
C LEU A 170 -16.96 6.96 -4.88
N ASP A 171 -16.94 7.09 -6.19
CA ASP A 171 -17.12 8.38 -6.87
C ASP A 171 -18.60 8.78 -7.02
N GLU A 172 -18.84 9.89 -7.71
CA GLU A 172 -20.18 10.47 -7.89
C GLU A 172 -21.05 9.67 -8.87
N ASP A 173 -20.40 8.92 -9.78
CA ASP A 173 -21.01 8.02 -10.78
C ASP A 173 -21.30 6.63 -10.22
N ASP A 174 -21.23 6.48 -8.89
CA ASP A 174 -21.43 5.23 -8.16
C ASP A 174 -20.35 4.17 -8.46
N GLN A 175 -19.21 4.56 -9.03
CA GLN A 175 -18.12 3.64 -9.34
C GLN A 175 -17.14 3.51 -8.17
N VAL A 176 -16.76 2.26 -7.88
CA VAL A 176 -15.80 1.93 -6.83
C VAL A 176 -14.44 1.67 -7.46
N TRP A 177 -13.48 2.53 -7.14
CA TRP A 177 -12.11 2.43 -7.61
C TRP A 177 -11.18 1.98 -6.52
N TYR A 178 -10.27 1.06 -6.86
CA TYR A 178 -9.11 0.76 -6.06
C TYR A 178 -7.86 1.38 -6.69
N GLU A 179 -7.03 1.98 -5.86
CA GLU A 179 -5.77 2.59 -6.30
C GLU A 179 -4.63 2.18 -5.36
N VAL A 180 -3.53 1.78 -5.98
CA VAL A 180 -2.20 1.67 -5.38
C VAL A 180 -1.39 2.85 -5.88
N MET A 181 -0.83 3.65 -4.98
CA MET A 181 0.13 4.70 -5.32
C MET A 181 1.34 4.57 -4.42
N SER A 182 2.52 4.57 -5.00
CA SER A 182 3.76 4.58 -4.23
C SER A 182 4.76 5.55 -4.82
N PHE A 183 5.61 6.10 -3.94
CA PHE A 183 6.82 6.79 -4.34
C PHE A 183 7.99 6.18 -3.57
N SER A 184 9.08 5.85 -4.25
CA SER A 184 10.23 5.23 -3.59
C SER A 184 11.56 5.49 -4.30
N LYS A 185 12.65 5.50 -3.53
CA LYS A 185 14.02 5.49 -4.03
C LYS A 185 14.86 4.43 -3.30
N PRO A 186 15.99 3.97 -3.87
CA PRO A 186 16.87 3.02 -3.21
C PRO A 186 17.35 3.54 -1.85
N ALA A 187 17.33 2.68 -0.84
CA ALA A 187 17.88 2.94 0.50
C ALA A 187 18.97 1.93 0.91
N HIS A 188 19.33 1.02 0.00
CA HIS A 188 20.29 -0.04 0.24
C HIS A 188 21.06 -0.38 -1.04
N ILE A 189 22.32 -0.83 -0.94
CA ILE A 189 23.17 -1.12 -2.11
C ILE A 189 22.50 -2.12 -3.06
N LEU A 190 21.84 -3.15 -2.52
CA LEU A 190 21.12 -4.14 -3.33
C LEU A 190 19.97 -3.55 -4.15
N SER A 191 19.21 -2.60 -3.59
CA SER A 191 18.14 -1.95 -4.35
C SER A 191 18.68 -0.92 -5.34
N SER A 192 19.84 -0.32 -5.08
CA SER A 192 20.53 0.55 -6.05
C SER A 192 21.02 -0.24 -7.26
N LEU A 193 21.67 -1.40 -7.03
CA LEU A 193 22.19 -2.26 -8.10
C LEU A 193 21.08 -2.86 -8.96
N CYS A 194 19.94 -3.20 -8.34
CA CYS A 194 18.81 -3.85 -9.03
C CYS A 194 17.62 -2.89 -9.24
N TYR A 195 17.84 -1.57 -9.28
CA TYR A 195 16.72 -0.62 -9.22
C TYR A 195 15.69 -0.76 -10.35
N PRO A 196 16.06 -0.97 -11.63
CA PRO A 196 15.09 -1.22 -12.69
C PRO A 196 14.21 -2.45 -12.43
N TYR A 197 14.80 -3.51 -11.87
CA TYR A 197 14.07 -4.70 -11.45
C TYR A 197 13.10 -4.39 -10.31
N VAL A 198 13.52 -3.60 -9.32
CA VAL A 198 12.66 -3.17 -8.21
C VAL A 198 11.47 -2.34 -8.71
N GLN A 199 11.68 -1.45 -9.69
CA GLN A 199 10.58 -0.69 -10.32
C GLN A 199 9.60 -1.60 -11.04
N LEU A 200 10.09 -2.62 -11.77
CA LEU A 200 9.25 -3.63 -12.40
C LEU A 200 8.43 -4.40 -11.36
N ARG A 201 9.04 -4.82 -10.26
CA ARG A 201 8.35 -5.56 -9.18
C ARG A 201 7.30 -4.71 -8.47
N GLN A 202 7.54 -3.41 -8.26
CA GLN A 202 6.53 -2.49 -7.72
C GLN A 202 5.31 -2.36 -8.65
N LYS A 203 5.52 -2.23 -9.97
CA LYS A 203 4.43 -2.22 -10.96
C LYS A 203 3.67 -3.55 -10.96
N HIS A 204 4.40 -4.66 -10.94
CA HIS A 204 3.82 -6.00 -10.91
C HIS A 204 2.98 -6.23 -9.64
N PHE A 205 3.51 -5.84 -8.48
CA PHE A 205 2.80 -5.88 -7.20
C PHE A 205 1.50 -5.08 -7.27
N ALA A 206 1.55 -3.82 -7.72
CA ALA A 206 0.38 -2.96 -7.80
C ALA A 206 -0.72 -3.54 -8.71
N HIS A 207 -0.33 -4.15 -9.83
CA HIS A 207 -1.26 -4.85 -10.71
C HIS A 207 -1.89 -6.09 -10.03
N GLN A 208 -1.07 -6.97 -9.45
CA GLN A 208 -1.58 -8.18 -8.80
C GLN A 208 -2.43 -7.89 -7.56
N SER A 209 -2.09 -6.83 -6.82
CA SER A 209 -2.87 -6.36 -5.68
C SER A 209 -4.29 -5.93 -6.11
N GLY A 210 -4.40 -5.21 -7.23
CA GLY A 210 -5.69 -4.88 -7.83
C GLY A 210 -6.48 -6.10 -8.27
N GLN A 211 -5.83 -7.09 -8.88
CA GLN A 211 -6.46 -8.36 -9.26
C GLN A 211 -6.94 -9.16 -8.04
N ALA A 212 -6.18 -9.17 -6.95
CA ALA A 212 -6.57 -9.85 -5.71
C ALA A 212 -7.82 -9.21 -5.08
N LEU A 213 -7.87 -7.88 -5.06
CA LEU A 213 -9.04 -7.15 -4.56
C LEU A 213 -10.28 -7.43 -5.42
N LEU A 214 -10.14 -7.36 -6.75
CA LEU A 214 -11.22 -7.69 -7.70
C LEU A 214 -11.80 -9.07 -7.44
N ARG A 215 -10.94 -10.09 -7.33
CA ARG A 215 -11.37 -11.48 -7.06
C ARG A 215 -12.12 -11.60 -5.74
N HIS A 216 -11.65 -10.90 -4.70
CA HIS A 216 -12.29 -10.93 -3.38
C HIS A 216 -13.67 -10.28 -3.38
N VAL A 217 -13.82 -9.13 -4.04
CA VAL A 217 -15.12 -8.45 -4.12
C VAL A 217 -16.10 -9.26 -4.99
N ALA A 218 -15.62 -9.86 -6.07
CA ALA A 218 -16.42 -10.75 -6.91
C ALA A 218 -16.86 -12.04 -6.20
N SER A 219 -16.09 -12.58 -5.25
CA SER A 219 -16.53 -13.73 -4.44
C SER A 219 -17.63 -13.33 -3.45
N ARG A 220 -17.48 -12.19 -2.75
CA ARG A 220 -18.49 -11.71 -1.78
C ARG A 220 -19.83 -11.34 -2.41
N SER A 221 -19.80 -10.82 -3.64
CA SER A 221 -21.01 -10.48 -4.39
C SER A 221 -21.81 -11.71 -4.84
N ARG A 222 -21.17 -12.90 -4.87
CA ARG A 222 -21.84 -14.18 -5.15
C ARG A 222 -22.46 -14.80 -3.91
N ASP A 223 -21.82 -14.64 -2.74
CA ASP A 223 -22.35 -15.15 -1.46
C ASP A 223 -23.58 -14.37 -0.95
N THR A 224 -23.87 -13.21 -1.55
CA THR A 224 -24.98 -12.31 -1.18
C THR A 224 -26.18 -12.38 -2.14
N ARG A 225 -26.12 -13.24 -3.16
CA ARG A 225 -27.24 -13.59 -4.05
C ARG A 225 -27.83 -14.94 -3.67
#